data_AF-A0A953WR53-F1
#
_entry.id   AF-A0A953WR53-F1
#
_cell.length_a   1.000
_cell.length_b   1.000
_cell.length_c   1.000
_cell.angle_alpha   90.00
_cell.angle_beta   90.00
_cell.angle_gamma   90.00
#
_symmetry.space_group_name_H-M   'P 1'
#
loop_
_entity.id
_entity.type
_entity.pdbx_description
1 polymer ?
#
loop_
_entity_poly.entity_id
_entity_poly.type
_entity_poly.pdbx_seq_one_letter_code
_entity_poly.pdbx_strand_id
1 'polypeptide(L)'
;MPQQYGGRSGGGLGGLLRSRLGLLLIAAVGLFIYWQMNQKQVPFSGRRQLNTVPLKEEVQLGQQSYLQILNQEQGQGHEVLCADTRCTGTEAELTSKVREIGARLQSAAIELEQELVQKGYQFTPVADKFDWTYYVVDSSTPNAFCLPGGYVAVYTGILDITGNYDGHVAMDDLDDPDKLAVVMGHEIGHALAHHGAERMSQAKVVQMGQLAVGVGMGDMDVAQQRAIMQAFGIAAQGS
;
A
#
# COMPACT_ATOMS: atom_id res chain seq x y z
N MET A 1 15.32 -27.65 67.95
CA MET A 1 14.84 -28.36 66.74
C MET A 1 14.46 -27.31 65.70
N PRO A 2 14.87 -27.49 64.43
CA PRO A 2 15.37 -26.39 63.62
C PRO A 2 14.28 -25.57 62.92
N GLN A 3 14.55 -24.26 62.82
CA GLN A 3 13.95 -23.35 61.86
C GLN A 3 14.29 -23.84 60.44
N GLN A 4 13.27 -24.18 59.64
CA GLN A 4 13.48 -24.33 58.20
C GLN A 4 13.46 -22.94 57.54
N TYR A 5 14.66 -22.58 57.11
CA TYR A 5 15.01 -21.44 56.29
C TYR A 5 14.14 -21.34 55.03
N GLY A 6 13.76 -20.10 54.70
CA GLY A 6 13.05 -19.75 53.49
C GLY A 6 13.75 -20.22 52.21
N GLY A 7 12.98 -20.89 51.37
CA GLY A 7 13.34 -21.11 49.96
C GLY A 7 13.21 -19.80 49.20
N ARG A 8 14.29 -19.02 49.16
CA ARG A 8 14.38 -17.81 48.33
C ARG A 8 14.71 -18.21 46.89
N SER A 9 13.75 -17.91 46.00
CA SER A 9 13.92 -17.49 44.61
C SER A 9 14.87 -18.31 43.71
N GLY A 10 14.31 -19.33 43.06
CA GLY A 10 14.79 -19.79 41.74
C GLY A 10 14.19 -18.97 40.59
N GLY A 11 14.09 -17.65 40.73
CA GLY A 11 13.59 -16.73 39.69
C GLY A 11 14.69 -16.42 38.66
N GLY A 12 15.29 -17.45 38.06
CA GLY A 12 16.30 -17.27 37.01
C GLY A 12 15.68 -16.83 35.69
N LEU A 13 16.53 -16.44 34.73
CA LEU A 13 16.14 -16.10 33.35
C LEU A 13 15.16 -17.13 32.75
N GLY A 14 15.34 -18.42 33.06
CA GLY A 14 14.46 -19.51 32.62
C GLY A 14 13.03 -19.48 33.19
N GLY A 15 12.81 -18.92 34.39
CA GLY A 15 11.47 -18.70 34.95
C GLY A 15 10.77 -17.48 34.31
N LEU A 16 11.55 -16.46 33.96
CA LEU A 16 11.06 -15.27 33.27
C LEU A 16 10.69 -15.60 31.82
N LEU A 17 11.52 -16.37 31.10
CA LEU A 17 11.26 -16.87 29.74
C LEU A 17 10.04 -17.81 29.65
N ARG A 18 9.64 -18.44 30.76
CA ARG A 18 8.42 -19.27 30.85
C ARG A 18 7.19 -18.50 31.35
N SER A 19 7.36 -17.26 31.79
CA SER A 19 6.26 -16.42 32.25
C SER A 19 5.58 -15.72 31.07
N ARG A 20 4.28 -15.41 31.19
CA ARG A 20 3.50 -14.67 30.18
C ARG A 20 4.16 -13.34 29.82
N LEU A 21 4.68 -12.64 30.83
CA LEU A 21 5.38 -11.37 30.65
C LEU A 21 6.67 -11.56 29.84
N GLY A 22 7.41 -12.66 30.08
CA GLY A 22 8.57 -13.01 29.30
C GLY A 22 8.25 -13.37 27.85
N LEU A 23 7.16 -14.11 27.60
CA LEU A 23 6.73 -14.42 26.23
C LEU A 23 6.34 -13.16 25.45
N LEU A 24 5.59 -12.24 26.07
CA LEU A 24 5.24 -10.96 25.46
C LEU A 24 6.47 -10.07 25.22
N LEU A 25 7.44 -10.06 26.15
CA LEU A 25 8.69 -9.33 25.97
C LEU A 25 9.54 -9.91 24.83
N ILE A 26 9.64 -11.24 24.72
CA ILE A 26 10.34 -11.90 23.60
C ILE A 26 9.66 -11.54 22.28
N ALA A 27 8.32 -11.62 22.24
CA ALA A 27 7.57 -11.27 21.03
C ALA A 27 7.75 -9.79 20.65
N ALA A 28 7.71 -8.88 21.63
CA ALA A 28 7.93 -7.46 21.41
C ALA A 28 9.35 -7.16 20.90
N VAL A 29 10.38 -7.78 21.51
CA VAL A 29 11.78 -7.67 21.05
C VAL A 29 11.94 -8.27 19.65
N GLY A 30 11.31 -9.43 19.38
CA GLY A 30 11.30 -10.07 18.07
C GLY A 30 10.67 -9.21 16.99
N LEU A 31 9.51 -8.60 17.27
CA LEU A 31 8.83 -7.66 16.38
C LEU A 31 9.65 -6.39 16.16
N PHE A 32 10.32 -5.87 17.20
CA PHE A 32 11.21 -4.73 17.06
C PHE A 32 12.41 -5.06 16.17
N ILE A 33 13.07 -6.19 16.39
CA ILE A 33 14.17 -6.66 15.54
C ILE A 33 13.68 -6.87 14.10
N TYR A 34 12.53 -7.53 13.91
CA TYR A 34 11.92 -7.72 12.61
C TYR A 34 11.67 -6.38 11.90
N TRP A 35 11.09 -5.41 12.60
CA TRP A 35 10.84 -4.07 12.07
C TRP A 35 12.15 -3.43 11.60
N GLN A 36 13.18 -3.42 12.45
CA GLN A 36 14.48 -2.80 12.14
C GLN A 36 15.18 -3.47 10.96
N MET A 37 15.14 -4.81 10.88
CA MET A 37 15.80 -5.58 9.82
C MET A 37 15.11 -5.44 8.46
N ASN A 38 13.83 -5.07 8.42
CA ASN A 38 13.05 -4.96 7.19
C ASN A 38 12.79 -3.51 6.75
N GLN A 39 13.56 -2.54 7.28
CA GLN A 39 13.53 -1.15 6.84
C GLN A 39 14.30 -0.95 5.53
N LYS A 40 13.60 -0.56 4.46
CA LYS A 40 14.17 -0.16 3.16
C LYS A 40 14.07 1.35 2.95
N GLN A 41 14.94 1.92 2.12
CA GLN A 41 14.83 3.34 1.75
C GLN A 41 13.73 3.51 0.70
N VAL A 42 12.90 4.55 0.87
CA VAL A 42 11.90 4.96 -0.11
C VAL A 42 12.64 5.72 -1.22
N PRO A 43 12.44 5.35 -2.50
CA PRO A 43 12.91 6.15 -3.63
C PRO A 43 12.42 7.61 -3.52
N PHE A 44 13.17 8.56 -4.07
CA PHE A 44 12.84 9.99 -4.13
C PHE A 44 12.84 10.78 -2.80
N SER A 45 12.32 10.23 -1.69
CA SER A 45 12.19 10.95 -0.40
C SER A 45 13.34 10.70 0.59
N GLY A 46 14.07 9.60 0.45
CA GLY A 46 15.14 9.20 1.38
C GLY A 46 14.65 8.70 2.75
N ARG A 47 13.34 8.74 3.02
CA ARG A 47 12.70 8.17 4.21
C ARG A 47 12.94 6.65 4.27
N ARG A 48 12.95 6.07 5.48
CA ARG A 48 12.93 4.62 5.66
C ARG A 48 11.50 4.12 5.85
N GLN A 49 11.16 3.03 5.17
CA GLN A 49 9.86 2.37 5.25
C GLN A 49 10.03 0.89 5.60
N LEU A 50 9.08 0.34 6.33
CA LEU A 50 8.99 -1.11 6.49
C LEU A 50 8.51 -1.71 5.17
N ASN A 51 9.34 -2.50 4.50
CA ASN A 51 8.91 -3.19 3.29
C ASN A 51 9.45 -4.64 3.29
N THR A 52 8.53 -5.55 3.50
CA THR A 52 8.75 -7.00 3.62
C THR A 52 8.24 -7.77 2.40
N VAL A 53 7.58 -7.08 1.47
CA VAL A 53 7.01 -7.67 0.26
C VAL A 53 8.10 -7.70 -0.82
N PRO A 54 8.42 -8.88 -1.39
CA PRO A 54 9.30 -8.96 -2.55
C PRO A 54 8.70 -8.25 -3.75
N LEU A 55 9.53 -7.56 -4.56
CA LEU A 55 9.06 -6.80 -5.72
C LEU A 55 8.19 -7.63 -6.68
N LYS A 56 8.59 -8.89 -6.94
CA LYS A 56 7.81 -9.79 -7.81
C LYS A 56 6.42 -10.08 -7.25
N GLU A 57 6.32 -10.30 -5.94
CA GLU A 57 5.04 -10.52 -5.26
C GLU A 57 4.20 -9.23 -5.30
N GLU A 58 4.82 -8.07 -5.07
CA GLU A 58 4.15 -6.77 -5.13
C GLU A 58 3.53 -6.50 -6.51
N VAL A 59 4.29 -6.70 -7.60
CA VAL A 59 3.79 -6.55 -8.98
C VAL A 59 2.68 -7.55 -9.29
N GLN A 60 2.83 -8.81 -8.86
CA GLN A 60 1.80 -9.84 -9.05
C GLN A 60 0.49 -9.50 -8.33
N LEU A 61 0.59 -9.01 -7.09
CA LEU A 61 -0.57 -8.54 -6.33
C LEU A 61 -1.20 -7.31 -6.98
N GLY A 62 -0.38 -6.38 -7.49
CA GLY A 62 -0.85 -5.23 -8.24
C GLY A 62 -1.69 -5.64 -9.45
N GLN A 63 -1.23 -6.60 -10.23
CA GLN A 63 -1.98 -7.15 -11.37
C GLN A 63 -3.30 -7.81 -10.93
N GLN A 64 -3.27 -8.63 -9.87
CA GLN A 64 -4.47 -9.30 -9.36
C GLN A 64 -5.51 -8.30 -8.87
N SER A 65 -5.08 -7.29 -8.09
CA SER A 65 -5.96 -6.22 -7.62
C SER A 65 -6.51 -5.39 -8.76
N TYR A 66 -5.71 -5.10 -9.78
CA TYR A 66 -6.16 -4.39 -10.97
C TYR A 66 -7.32 -5.11 -11.65
N LEU A 67 -7.13 -6.40 -11.97
CA LEU A 67 -8.16 -7.22 -12.60
C LEU A 67 -9.40 -7.36 -11.72
N GLN A 68 -9.22 -7.51 -10.40
CA GLN A 68 -10.33 -7.58 -9.46
C GLN A 68 -11.16 -6.29 -9.46
N ILE A 69 -10.51 -5.13 -9.43
CA ILE A 69 -11.20 -3.82 -9.46
C ILE A 69 -11.97 -3.69 -10.76
N LEU A 70 -11.34 -3.92 -11.92
CA LEU A 70 -12.03 -3.80 -13.21
C LEU A 70 -13.25 -4.73 -13.31
N ASN A 71 -13.13 -5.98 -12.85
CA ASN A 71 -14.27 -6.91 -12.80
C ASN A 71 -15.38 -6.41 -11.86
N GLN A 72 -15.03 -5.79 -10.74
CA GLN A 72 -15.99 -5.21 -9.81
C GLN A 72 -16.72 -4.02 -10.43
N GLU A 73 -15.98 -3.10 -11.07
CA GLU A 73 -16.55 -1.93 -11.76
C GLU A 73 -17.51 -2.37 -12.87
N GLN A 74 -17.10 -3.34 -13.68
CA GLN A 74 -17.97 -3.94 -14.70
C GLN A 74 -19.21 -4.62 -14.10
N GLY A 75 -19.07 -5.30 -12.96
CA GLY A 75 -20.20 -5.87 -12.22
C GLY A 75 -21.17 -4.83 -11.66
N GLN A 76 -20.71 -3.58 -11.49
CA GLN A 76 -21.53 -2.42 -11.11
C GLN A 76 -22.13 -1.69 -12.32
N GLY A 77 -21.82 -2.13 -13.54
CA GLY A 77 -22.30 -1.53 -14.79
C GLY A 77 -21.42 -0.41 -15.32
N HIS A 78 -20.24 -0.17 -14.73
CA HIS A 78 -19.28 0.80 -15.26
C HIS A 78 -18.50 0.19 -16.43
N GLU A 79 -18.30 0.97 -17.48
CA GLU A 79 -17.57 0.54 -18.68
C GLU A 79 -16.10 0.95 -18.61
N VAL A 80 -15.21 0.09 -19.12
CA VAL A 80 -13.82 0.49 -19.39
C VAL A 80 -13.77 1.04 -20.81
N LEU A 81 -13.60 2.35 -20.94
CA LEU A 81 -13.63 3.03 -22.22
C LEU A 81 -12.53 2.51 -23.14
N CYS A 82 -12.90 2.25 -24.40
CA CYS A 82 -12.00 1.79 -25.44
C CYS A 82 -11.26 0.47 -25.12
N ALA A 83 -11.85 -0.45 -24.35
CA ALA A 83 -11.25 -1.75 -24.03
C ALA A 83 -11.31 -2.75 -25.20
N ASP A 84 -12.49 -2.94 -25.82
CA ASP A 84 -12.76 -4.05 -26.75
C ASP A 84 -13.34 -3.64 -28.12
N THR A 85 -13.65 -2.35 -28.33
CA THR A 85 -14.39 -1.86 -29.51
C THR A 85 -13.72 -0.65 -30.19
N ARG A 86 -14.21 -0.28 -31.39
CA ARG A 86 -13.83 0.96 -32.06
C ARG A 86 -14.35 2.15 -31.24
N CYS A 87 -13.46 2.70 -30.44
CA CYS A 87 -13.70 3.92 -29.70
C CYS A 87 -13.71 5.12 -30.66
N THR A 88 -14.74 5.97 -30.58
CA THR A 88 -14.87 7.18 -31.41
C THR A 88 -15.43 8.35 -30.59
N GLY A 89 -15.23 9.57 -31.06
CA GLY A 89 -15.74 10.76 -30.37
C GLY A 89 -15.00 11.04 -29.07
N THR A 90 -15.68 11.69 -28.12
CA THR A 90 -15.06 12.24 -26.90
C THR A 90 -14.37 11.19 -26.03
N GLU A 91 -14.95 9.99 -25.90
CA GLU A 91 -14.36 8.89 -25.12
C GLU A 91 -12.98 8.46 -25.67
N ALA A 92 -12.86 8.42 -27.00
CA ALA A 92 -11.61 8.09 -27.68
C ALA A 92 -10.57 9.18 -27.50
N GLU A 93 -11.00 10.44 -27.58
CA GLU A 93 -10.11 11.58 -27.37
C GLU A 93 -9.63 11.64 -25.91
N LEU A 94 -10.51 11.45 -24.92
CA LEU A 94 -10.16 11.43 -23.49
C LEU A 94 -9.19 10.29 -23.20
N THR A 95 -9.51 9.08 -23.67
CA THR A 95 -8.65 7.91 -23.48
C THR A 95 -7.29 8.11 -24.13
N SER A 96 -7.24 8.72 -25.32
CA SER A 96 -5.99 9.09 -25.99
C SER A 96 -5.19 10.08 -25.15
N LYS A 97 -5.83 11.10 -24.58
CA LYS A 97 -5.17 12.10 -23.74
C LYS A 97 -4.63 11.51 -22.44
N VAL A 98 -5.38 10.65 -21.76
CA VAL A 98 -4.92 9.91 -20.56
C VAL A 98 -3.69 9.07 -20.90
N ARG A 99 -3.70 8.36 -22.03
CA ARG A 99 -2.55 7.57 -22.49
C ARG A 99 -1.34 8.43 -22.85
N GLU A 100 -1.56 9.61 -23.45
CA GLU A 100 -0.50 10.58 -23.75
C GLU A 100 0.16 11.11 -22.46
N ILE A 101 -0.65 11.55 -21.49
CA ILE A 101 -0.17 11.99 -20.18
C ILE A 101 0.59 10.85 -19.49
N GLY A 102 0.00 9.65 -19.47
CA GLY A 102 0.62 8.44 -18.92
C GLY A 102 2.00 8.16 -19.52
N ALA A 103 2.12 8.15 -20.86
CA ALA A 103 3.38 7.91 -21.55
C ALA A 103 4.46 8.96 -21.21
N ARG A 104 4.07 10.24 -21.07
CA ARG A 104 4.96 11.32 -20.63
C ARG A 104 5.44 11.10 -19.19
N LEU A 105 4.52 10.75 -18.28
CA LEU A 105 4.83 10.48 -16.88
C LEU A 105 5.70 9.22 -16.70
N GLN A 106 5.45 8.16 -17.46
CA GLN A 106 6.28 6.96 -17.51
C GLN A 106 7.71 7.30 -17.94
N SER A 107 7.87 8.10 -19.00
CA SER A 107 9.20 8.50 -19.48
C SER A 107 9.93 9.30 -18.40
N ALA A 108 9.25 10.26 -17.77
CA ALA A 108 9.80 11.05 -16.67
C ALA A 108 10.15 10.18 -15.44
N ALA A 109 9.36 9.16 -15.11
CA ALA A 109 9.63 8.23 -14.03
C ALA A 109 10.91 7.42 -14.28
N ILE A 110 11.09 6.90 -15.51
CA ILE A 110 12.29 6.16 -15.90
C ILE A 110 13.53 7.06 -15.79
N GLU A 111 13.47 8.28 -16.35
CA GLU A 111 14.56 9.25 -16.29
C GLU A 111 14.93 9.61 -14.84
N LEU A 112 13.92 9.88 -14.00
CA LEU A 112 14.11 10.22 -12.60
C LEU A 112 14.77 9.08 -11.80
N GLU A 113 14.32 7.84 -11.97
CA GLU A 113 14.93 6.70 -11.29
C GLU A 113 16.40 6.53 -11.72
N GLN A 114 16.70 6.66 -13.01
CA GLN A 114 18.06 6.59 -13.53
C GLN A 114 18.95 7.70 -12.96
N GLU A 115 18.45 8.94 -12.92
CA GLU A 115 19.16 10.09 -12.36
C GLU A 115 19.49 9.86 -10.87
N LEU A 116 18.54 9.35 -10.09
CA LEU A 116 18.77 9.11 -8.66
C LEU A 116 19.76 7.98 -8.40
N VAL A 117 19.72 6.90 -9.19
CA VAL A 117 20.75 5.86 -9.12
C VAL A 117 22.13 6.44 -9.44
N GLN A 118 22.25 7.29 -10.47
CA GLN A 118 23.52 7.97 -10.81
C GLN A 118 24.00 8.90 -9.69
N LYS A 119 23.08 9.54 -8.96
CA LYS A 119 23.37 10.35 -7.76
C LYS A 119 23.72 9.51 -6.52
N GLY A 120 23.67 8.18 -6.60
CA GLY A 120 24.06 7.27 -5.52
C GLY A 120 22.94 6.89 -4.55
N TYR A 121 21.68 7.16 -4.88
CA TYR A 121 20.54 6.67 -4.10
C TYR A 121 20.42 5.15 -4.22
N GLN A 122 20.19 4.47 -3.09
CA GLN A 122 20.15 3.01 -3.03
C GLN A 122 18.72 2.49 -3.08
N PHE A 123 18.26 2.12 -4.27
CA PHE A 123 17.00 1.44 -4.50
C PHE A 123 17.06 0.66 -5.82
N THR A 124 16.04 -0.15 -6.09
CA THR A 124 15.92 -0.88 -7.37
C THR A 124 14.99 -0.07 -8.27
N PRO A 125 15.46 0.45 -9.43
CA PRO A 125 14.58 1.02 -10.43
C PRO A 125 13.58 -0.01 -10.96
N VAL A 126 12.34 0.42 -11.13
CA VAL A 126 11.22 -0.45 -11.54
C VAL A 126 10.39 0.14 -12.67
N ALA A 127 10.45 1.47 -12.89
CA ALA A 127 9.62 2.14 -13.90
C ALA A 127 9.86 1.59 -15.31
N ASP A 128 11.10 1.17 -15.62
CA ASP A 128 11.48 0.60 -16.93
C ASP A 128 11.05 -0.87 -17.11
N LYS A 129 10.60 -1.53 -16.03
CA LYS A 129 10.21 -2.95 -16.01
C LYS A 129 8.71 -3.15 -15.84
N PHE A 130 7.97 -2.08 -15.59
CA PHE A 130 6.52 -2.11 -15.45
C PHE A 130 5.84 -2.28 -16.82
N ASP A 131 4.77 -3.07 -16.82
CA ASP A 131 3.91 -3.29 -17.98
C ASP A 131 2.82 -2.20 -17.97
N TRP A 132 3.22 -0.97 -18.28
CA TRP A 132 2.35 0.20 -18.16
C TRP A 132 1.04 0.05 -18.96
N THR A 133 -0.08 0.13 -18.25
CA THR A 133 -1.42 0.19 -18.85
C THR A 133 -2.18 1.38 -18.31
N TYR A 134 -2.97 2.02 -19.17
CA TYR A 134 -3.79 3.18 -18.81
C TYR A 134 -5.21 2.94 -19.29
N TYR A 135 -6.13 2.73 -18.35
CA TYR A 135 -7.55 2.61 -18.62
C TYR A 135 -8.34 3.79 -18.06
N VAL A 136 -9.45 4.07 -18.74
CA VAL A 136 -10.44 5.03 -18.29
C VAL A 136 -11.69 4.26 -17.93
N VAL A 137 -12.17 4.42 -16.70
CA VAL A 137 -13.39 3.80 -16.19
C VAL A 137 -14.50 4.83 -16.23
N ASP A 138 -15.60 4.53 -16.90
CA ASP A 138 -16.78 5.38 -16.92
C ASP A 138 -17.57 5.22 -15.62
N SER A 139 -17.27 6.09 -14.67
CA SER A 139 -17.88 6.14 -13.36
C SER A 139 -17.75 7.55 -12.80
N SER A 140 -18.84 8.07 -12.23
CA SER A 140 -18.87 9.39 -11.59
C SER A 140 -18.08 9.47 -10.27
N THR A 141 -17.49 8.36 -9.82
CA THR A 141 -16.62 8.36 -8.64
C THR A 141 -15.35 9.16 -8.94
N PRO A 142 -15.01 10.20 -8.16
CA PRO A 142 -13.81 11.01 -8.40
C PRO A 142 -12.56 10.26 -7.93
N ASN A 143 -12.00 9.42 -8.80
CA ASN A 143 -10.92 8.51 -8.44
C ASN A 143 -9.87 8.33 -9.56
N ALA A 144 -8.66 7.99 -9.14
CA ALA A 144 -7.59 7.48 -9.99
C ALA A 144 -6.66 6.63 -9.12
N PHE A 145 -5.99 5.64 -9.71
CA PHE A 145 -4.99 4.86 -8.99
C PHE A 145 -3.90 4.35 -9.92
N CYS A 146 -2.74 4.06 -9.34
CA CYS A 146 -1.66 3.31 -9.97
C CYS A 146 -1.24 2.17 -9.04
N LEU A 147 -1.38 0.94 -9.52
CA LEU A 147 -0.95 -0.25 -8.79
C LEU A 147 0.48 -0.66 -9.21
N PRO A 148 1.21 -1.39 -8.35
CA PRO A 148 2.52 -1.90 -8.70
C PRO A 148 2.48 -2.72 -9.99
N GLY A 149 3.46 -2.51 -10.86
CA GLY A 149 3.47 -3.08 -12.22
C GLY A 149 3.05 -2.10 -13.32
N GLY A 150 2.67 -0.86 -12.96
CA GLY A 150 2.30 0.18 -13.93
C GLY A 150 0.83 0.12 -14.37
N TYR A 151 -0.03 -0.51 -13.58
CA TYR A 151 -1.46 -0.63 -13.88
C TYR A 151 -2.20 0.62 -13.39
N VAL A 152 -2.49 1.54 -14.31
CA VAL A 152 -3.12 2.83 -14.04
C VAL A 152 -4.58 2.82 -14.51
N ALA A 153 -5.48 3.29 -13.64
CA ALA A 153 -6.86 3.58 -14.00
C ALA A 153 -7.24 5.00 -13.59
N VAL A 154 -8.01 5.66 -14.45
CA VAL A 154 -8.55 7.01 -14.25
C VAL A 154 -10.08 6.93 -14.39
N TYR A 155 -10.84 7.47 -13.45
CA TYR A 155 -12.30 7.44 -13.49
C TYR A 155 -12.80 8.75 -14.09
N THR A 156 -13.85 8.71 -14.93
CA THR A 156 -14.41 9.92 -15.56
C THR A 156 -14.83 10.98 -14.53
N GLY A 157 -15.32 10.56 -13.37
CA GLY A 157 -15.66 11.47 -12.26
C GLY A 157 -14.49 12.30 -11.71
N ILE A 158 -13.22 11.93 -11.96
CA ILE A 158 -12.08 12.75 -11.52
C ILE A 158 -12.04 14.11 -12.24
N LEU A 159 -12.67 14.19 -13.42
CA LEU A 159 -12.72 15.40 -14.23
C LEU A 159 -13.47 16.55 -13.52
N ASP A 160 -14.30 16.26 -12.51
CA ASP A 160 -14.93 17.28 -11.65
C ASP A 160 -13.90 18.03 -10.82
N ILE A 161 -12.82 17.33 -10.44
CA ILE A 161 -11.74 17.88 -9.61
C ILE A 161 -10.67 18.54 -10.50
N THR A 162 -10.36 17.92 -11.63
CA THR A 162 -9.26 18.36 -12.51
C THR A 162 -9.72 19.31 -13.62
N GLY A 163 -11.01 19.64 -13.67
CA GLY A 163 -11.67 20.22 -14.83
C GLY A 163 -12.95 20.97 -14.46
N ASN A 164 -13.98 20.85 -15.31
CA ASN A 164 -15.34 21.36 -15.09
C ASN A 164 -16.41 20.31 -15.44
N TYR A 165 -16.27 19.07 -14.97
CA TYR A 165 -17.22 17.99 -15.26
C TYR A 165 -18.61 18.25 -14.65
N ASP A 166 -19.66 18.23 -15.46
CA ASP A 166 -21.05 18.42 -15.05
C ASP A 166 -21.87 17.12 -14.96
N GLY A 167 -21.21 15.97 -15.13
CA GLY A 167 -21.84 14.64 -15.24
C GLY A 167 -21.86 14.09 -16.66
N HIS A 168 -21.48 14.87 -17.67
CA HIS A 168 -21.24 14.42 -19.03
C HIS A 168 -19.78 14.60 -19.40
N VAL A 169 -19.18 13.63 -20.10
CA VAL A 169 -17.78 13.76 -20.55
C VAL A 169 -17.76 14.61 -21.82
N ALA A 170 -17.25 15.83 -21.70
CA ALA A 170 -16.98 16.75 -22.78
C ALA A 170 -15.48 17.12 -22.78
N MET A 171 -14.90 17.44 -23.95
CA MET A 171 -13.45 17.73 -24.00
C MET A 171 -13.07 19.05 -23.34
N ASP A 172 -14.03 19.96 -23.31
CA ASP A 172 -14.07 21.19 -22.55
C ASP A 172 -13.98 20.95 -21.03
N ASP A 173 -14.32 19.76 -20.53
CA ASP A 173 -14.08 19.41 -19.11
C ASP A 173 -12.59 19.22 -18.82
N LEU A 174 -11.79 18.86 -19.83
CA LEU A 174 -10.34 18.72 -19.70
C LEU A 174 -9.61 20.01 -20.11
N ASP A 175 -10.14 21.15 -19.67
CA ASP A 175 -9.61 22.50 -19.96
C ASP A 175 -8.13 22.65 -19.60
N ASP A 176 -7.68 21.93 -18.56
CA ASP A 176 -6.29 21.88 -18.12
C ASP A 176 -5.81 20.42 -17.92
N PRO A 177 -5.17 19.81 -18.94
CA PRO A 177 -4.63 18.46 -18.84
C PRO A 177 -3.52 18.33 -17.79
N ASP A 178 -2.89 19.44 -17.36
CA ASP A 178 -1.82 19.39 -16.38
C ASP A 178 -2.37 19.04 -14.98
N LYS A 179 -3.61 19.42 -14.65
CA LYS A 179 -4.26 19.01 -13.40
C LYS A 179 -4.44 17.50 -13.32
N LEU A 180 -4.88 16.88 -14.42
CA LEU A 180 -4.98 15.42 -14.50
C LEU A 180 -3.59 14.77 -14.41
N ALA A 181 -2.58 15.36 -15.05
CA ALA A 181 -1.20 14.89 -14.93
C ALA A 181 -0.67 14.96 -13.49
N VAL A 182 -1.07 15.96 -12.69
CA VAL A 182 -0.72 16.00 -11.25
C VAL A 182 -1.32 14.82 -10.50
N VAL A 183 -2.60 14.52 -10.71
CA VAL A 183 -3.26 13.38 -10.05
C VAL A 183 -2.62 12.06 -10.47
N MET A 184 -2.45 11.84 -11.77
CA MET A 184 -1.78 10.63 -12.28
C MET A 184 -0.34 10.51 -11.78
N GLY A 185 0.41 11.62 -11.76
CA GLY A 185 1.77 11.68 -11.24
C GLY A 185 1.87 11.36 -9.76
N HIS A 186 0.89 11.81 -8.96
CA HIS A 186 0.77 11.46 -7.54
C HIS A 186 0.60 9.95 -7.34
N GLU A 187 -0.33 9.35 -8.08
CA GLU A 187 -0.58 7.90 -8.01
C GLU A 187 0.63 7.08 -8.48
N ILE A 188 1.26 7.48 -9.59
CA ILE A 188 2.49 6.85 -10.08
C ILE A 188 3.60 6.95 -9.02
N GLY A 189 3.76 8.13 -8.40
CA GLY A 189 4.72 8.33 -7.31
C GLY A 189 4.50 7.37 -6.13
N HIS A 190 3.24 7.08 -5.78
CA HIS A 190 2.93 6.09 -4.75
C HIS A 190 3.33 4.67 -5.13
N ALA A 191 3.13 4.27 -6.38
CA ALA A 191 3.55 2.96 -6.88
C ALA A 191 5.08 2.81 -6.89
N LEU A 192 5.79 3.82 -7.41
CA LEU A 192 7.26 3.83 -7.45
C LEU A 192 7.89 3.93 -6.05
N ALA A 193 7.20 4.56 -5.09
CA ALA A 193 7.63 4.62 -3.71
C ALA A 193 7.37 3.33 -2.91
N HIS A 194 6.67 2.34 -3.48
CA HIS A 194 6.26 1.10 -2.81
C HIS A 194 5.37 1.31 -1.57
N HIS A 195 4.58 2.39 -1.54
CA HIS A 195 3.71 2.69 -0.40
C HIS A 195 2.62 1.61 -0.20
N GLY A 196 2.19 0.93 -1.26
CA GLY A 196 1.31 -0.24 -1.17
C GLY A 196 1.95 -1.38 -0.36
N ALA A 197 3.16 -1.78 -0.74
CA ALA A 197 3.93 -2.80 -0.01
C ALA A 197 4.27 -2.38 1.43
N GLU A 198 4.49 -1.09 1.68
CA GLU A 198 4.67 -0.56 3.04
C GLU A 198 3.43 -0.80 3.90
N ARG A 199 2.25 -0.36 3.43
CA ARG A 199 0.98 -0.57 4.15
C ARG A 199 0.70 -2.04 4.41
N MET A 200 0.95 -2.90 3.42
CA MET A 200 0.82 -4.35 3.59
C MET A 200 1.78 -4.91 4.65
N SER A 201 3.02 -4.42 4.67
CA SER A 201 4.01 -4.85 5.66
C SER A 201 3.65 -4.42 7.08
N GLN A 202 3.12 -3.19 7.23
CA GLN A 202 2.59 -2.69 8.50
C GLN A 202 1.42 -3.56 8.98
N ALA A 203 0.48 -3.91 8.10
CA ALA A 203 -0.62 -4.81 8.43
C ALA A 203 -0.14 -6.20 8.89
N LYS A 204 0.88 -6.77 8.24
CA LYS A 204 1.51 -8.03 8.68
C LYS A 204 2.09 -7.91 10.08
N VAL A 205 2.76 -6.80 10.42
CA VAL A 205 3.30 -6.56 11.77
C VAL A 205 2.19 -6.46 12.80
N VAL A 206 1.10 -5.73 12.50
CA VAL A 206 -0.07 -5.65 13.37
C VAL A 206 -0.66 -7.04 13.62
N GLN A 207 -0.81 -7.87 12.58
CA GLN A 207 -1.31 -9.24 12.69
C GLN A 207 -0.39 -10.12 13.55
N MET A 208 0.92 -10.04 13.38
CA MET A 208 1.88 -10.78 14.23
C MET A 208 1.80 -10.31 15.69
N GLY A 209 1.61 -9.01 15.92
CA GLY A 209 1.34 -8.45 17.24
C GLY A 209 0.07 -9.03 17.88
N GLN A 210 -1.03 -9.10 17.13
CA GLN A 210 -2.28 -9.71 17.60
C GLN A 210 -2.10 -11.18 17.99
N LEU A 211 -1.36 -11.95 17.17
CA LEU A 211 -1.06 -13.35 17.48
C LEU A 211 -0.23 -13.49 18.76
N ALA A 212 0.81 -12.67 18.94
CA ALA A 212 1.64 -12.67 20.14
C ALA A 212 0.84 -12.33 21.40
N VAL A 213 -0.02 -11.30 21.30
CA VAL A 213 -0.94 -10.89 22.35
C VAL A 213 -1.90 -12.04 22.70
N GLY A 214 -2.48 -12.72 21.70
CA GLY A 214 -3.35 -13.87 21.89
C GLY A 214 -2.67 -15.07 22.57
N VAL A 215 -1.44 -15.41 22.20
CA VAL A 215 -0.66 -16.47 22.88
C VAL A 215 -0.38 -16.11 24.34
N GLY A 216 -0.10 -14.84 24.63
CA GLY A 216 0.11 -14.34 26.00
C GLY A 216 -1.15 -14.38 26.88
N MET A 217 -2.34 -14.58 26.30
CA MET A 217 -3.65 -14.54 26.94
C MET A 217 -4.28 -15.89 27.28
N GLY A 218 -3.62 -17.01 26.95
CA GLY A 218 -4.24 -18.35 26.93
C GLY A 218 -5.12 -18.74 28.12
N ASP A 219 -4.75 -18.37 29.35
CA ASP A 219 -5.55 -18.64 30.57
C ASP A 219 -6.03 -17.36 31.28
N MET A 220 -6.36 -16.30 30.52
CA MET A 220 -7.12 -15.15 31.03
C MET A 220 -8.63 -15.38 30.89
N ASP A 221 -9.43 -14.70 31.72
CA ASP A 221 -10.87 -14.69 31.52
C ASP A 221 -11.26 -13.95 30.23
N VAL A 222 -12.45 -14.23 29.71
CA VAL A 222 -12.94 -13.65 28.45
C VAL A 222 -13.07 -12.12 28.52
N ALA A 223 -13.34 -11.55 29.69
CA ALA A 223 -13.49 -10.11 29.85
C ALA A 223 -12.14 -9.39 29.74
N GLN A 224 -11.10 -9.94 30.36
CA GLN A 224 -9.72 -9.48 30.26
C GLN A 224 -9.19 -9.60 28.83
N GLN A 225 -9.43 -10.73 28.17
CA GLN A 225 -9.03 -10.94 26.77
C GLN A 225 -9.67 -9.88 25.85
N ARG A 226 -10.97 -9.61 26.02
CA ARG A 226 -11.67 -8.58 25.25
C ARG A 226 -11.12 -7.18 25.51
N ALA A 227 -10.88 -6.82 26.77
CA ALA A 227 -10.35 -5.51 27.13
C ALA A 227 -8.98 -5.25 26.49
N ILE A 228 -8.09 -6.25 26.52
CA ILE A 228 -6.75 -6.10 25.95
C ILE A 228 -6.80 -6.08 24.41
N MET A 229 -7.62 -6.91 23.77
CA MET A 229 -7.78 -6.87 22.30
C MET A 229 -8.38 -5.55 21.81
N GLN A 230 -9.32 -4.96 22.56
CA GLN A 230 -9.84 -3.63 22.28
C GLN A 230 -8.75 -2.56 22.42
N ALA A 231 -7.99 -2.58 23.51
CA ALA A 231 -6.88 -1.66 23.72
C ALA A 231 -5.81 -1.78 22.64
N PHE A 232 -5.48 -3.01 22.21
CA PHE A 232 -4.57 -3.25 21.10
C PHE A 232 -5.12 -2.69 19.78
N GLY A 233 -6.41 -2.90 19.50
CA GLY A 233 -7.06 -2.38 18.29
C GLY A 233 -7.00 -0.85 18.20
N ILE A 234 -7.21 -0.15 19.33
CA ILE A 234 -7.06 1.31 19.41
C ILE A 234 -5.60 1.72 19.16
N ALA A 235 -4.65 1.03 19.81
CA ALA A 235 -3.23 1.34 19.66
C ALA A 235 -2.73 1.14 18.22
N ALA A 236 -3.17 0.06 17.55
CA ALA A 236 -2.77 -0.26 16.19
C ALA A 236 -3.35 0.68 15.12
N GLN A 237 -4.40 1.44 15.44
CA GLN A 237 -5.00 2.42 14.52
C GLN A 237 -4.43 3.84 14.69
N GLY A 238 -3.72 4.11 15.79
CA GLY A 238 -3.23 5.45 16.16
C GLY A 238 -1.77 5.73 15.85
N SER A 239 -1.09 4.89 15.06
CA SER A 239 0.36 4.94 14.81
C SER A 239 0.70 4.91 13.33
#